data_AF-A0AAE3WGG3-F1
#
_entry.id   AF-A0AAE3WGG3-F1
#
_cell.length_a   1.000
_cell.length_b   1.000
_cell.length_c   1.000
_cell.angle_alpha   90.00
_cell.angle_beta   90.00
_cell.angle_gamma   90.00
#
_symmetry.space_group_name_H-M   'P 1'
#
loop_
_entity.id
_entity.type
_entity.pdbx_description
1 polymer ?
#
loop_
_entity_poly.entity_id
_entity_poly.type
_entity_poly.pdbx_seq_one_letter_code
_entity_poly.pdbx_strand_id
1 'polypeptide(L)'
;MHGLVNRTIQQFVSDTYGAERWSEVALAADLTFAEFEAMLVYEEALTRRVLEAVCTVLDKPRAEVLEDIGTYLVSHPNAEAVRRLLRFGGEDFVEFLHSLDDLPDRARLAVSDLELPQLELREHAADRFSLTVNARIDGFGQVMIGMLRSLADDYGALALLEHRGGQRGFEVVDITLIEAGFAQGRSFDLGATADRAAEATSASGALVAPGHGN
;
A
#
# COMPACT_ATOMS: atom_id res chain seq x y z
N MET A 1 0.19 1.02 17.16
CA MET A 1 0.18 1.08 15.69
C MET A 1 1.57 1.43 15.19
N HIS A 2 2.10 0.66 14.24
CA HIS A 2 3.44 0.90 13.67
C HIS A 2 3.47 2.22 12.89
N GLY A 3 4.58 2.97 12.99
CA GLY A 3 4.75 4.31 12.41
C GLY A 3 4.59 4.33 10.90
N LEU A 4 5.01 3.26 10.22
CA LEU A 4 4.74 3.05 8.79
C LEU A 4 3.27 3.28 8.40
N VAL A 5 2.30 2.83 9.20
CA VAL A 5 0.87 3.01 8.88
C VAL A 5 0.50 4.49 8.86
N ASN A 6 0.90 5.23 9.89
CA ASN A 6 0.63 6.67 9.97
C ASN A 6 1.42 7.45 8.91
N ARG A 7 2.65 7.02 8.60
CA ARG A 7 3.46 7.60 7.54
C ARG A 7 2.81 7.38 6.18
N THR A 8 2.23 6.21 5.91
CA THR A 8 1.46 5.95 4.69
C THR A 8 0.27 6.89 4.58
N ILE A 9 -0.50 7.08 5.65
CA ILE A 9 -1.65 8.02 5.64
C ILE A 9 -1.17 9.45 5.35
N GLN A 10 -0.10 9.89 6.02
CA GLN A 10 0.51 11.19 5.77
C GLN A 10 0.94 11.35 4.31
N GLN A 11 1.66 10.36 3.75
CA GLN A 11 2.14 10.39 2.37
C GLN A 11 0.99 10.39 1.38
N PHE A 12 -0.04 9.56 1.59
CA PHE A 12 -1.25 9.57 0.79
C PHE A 12 -1.85 10.98 0.69
N VAL A 13 -2.03 11.66 1.84
CA VAL A 13 -2.58 13.02 1.85
C VAL A 13 -1.63 14.01 1.17
N SER A 14 -0.35 13.95 1.51
CA SER A 14 0.66 14.89 1.00
C SER A 14 0.87 14.77 -0.51
N ASP A 15 0.94 13.54 -1.02
CA ASP A 15 1.21 13.26 -2.43
C ASP A 15 -0.03 13.46 -3.31
N THR A 16 -1.22 13.16 -2.78
CA THR A 16 -2.48 13.26 -3.55
C THR A 16 -3.12 14.65 -3.45
N TYR A 17 -3.04 15.30 -2.29
CA TYR A 17 -3.75 16.55 -2.00
C TYR A 17 -2.83 17.72 -1.63
N GLY A 18 -1.52 17.48 -1.50
CA GLY A 18 -0.52 18.50 -1.20
C GLY A 18 -0.21 18.67 0.29
N ALA A 19 0.95 19.26 0.58
CA ALA A 19 1.45 19.47 1.94
C ALA A 19 0.58 20.43 2.78
N GLU A 20 -0.12 21.38 2.15
CA GLU A 20 -1.05 22.27 2.84
C GLU A 20 -2.23 21.48 3.43
N ARG A 21 -2.79 20.53 2.67
CA ARG A 21 -3.86 19.66 3.16
C ARG A 21 -3.40 18.74 4.27
N TRP A 22 -2.17 18.22 4.19
CA TRP A 22 -1.59 17.49 5.32
C TRP A 22 -1.47 18.37 6.57
N SER A 23 -1.08 19.64 6.42
CA SER A 23 -0.94 20.57 7.54
C SER A 23 -2.30 20.85 8.21
N GLU A 24 -3.37 20.98 7.43
CA GLU A 24 -4.75 21.08 7.95
C GLU A 24 -5.14 19.83 8.76
N VAL A 25 -4.84 18.63 8.24
CA VAL A 25 -5.09 17.36 8.92
C VAL A 25 -4.30 17.26 10.23
N ALA A 26 -3.01 17.61 10.21
CA ALA A 26 -2.15 17.56 11.38
C ALA A 26 -2.66 18.49 12.51
N LEU A 27 -3.12 19.69 12.14
CA LEU A 27 -3.74 20.63 13.06
C LEU A 27 -5.07 20.09 13.62
N ALA A 28 -5.94 19.56 12.75
CA ALA A 28 -7.23 18.99 13.16
C ALA A 28 -7.10 17.74 14.05
N ALA A 29 -6.02 16.97 13.87
CA ALA A 29 -5.71 15.79 14.67
C ALA A 29 -4.93 16.11 15.97
N ASP A 30 -4.64 17.39 16.24
CA ASP A 30 -3.85 17.87 17.38
C ASP A 30 -2.45 17.22 17.46
N LEU A 31 -1.75 17.16 16.33
CA LEU A 31 -0.39 16.63 16.27
C LEU A 31 0.61 17.66 16.81
N THR A 32 1.48 17.22 17.73
CA THR A 32 2.57 18.05 18.26
C THR A 32 3.84 17.99 17.41
N PHE A 33 3.78 17.35 16.25
CA PHE A 33 4.89 17.14 15.32
C PHE A 33 4.39 17.22 13.88
N ALA A 34 5.29 17.56 12.94
CA ALA A 34 4.94 17.73 11.53
C ALA A 34 4.89 16.40 10.75
N GLU A 35 5.68 15.42 11.16
CA GLU A 35 5.88 14.18 10.41
C GLU A 35 5.91 12.94 11.29
N PHE A 36 5.33 11.85 10.80
CA PHE A 36 5.45 10.53 11.43
C PHE A 36 6.81 9.90 11.13
N GLU A 37 7.48 9.45 12.19
CA GLU A 37 8.66 8.60 12.10
C GLU A 37 8.26 7.15 11.84
N ALA A 38 8.74 6.57 10.75
CA ALA A 38 8.31 5.24 10.28
C ALA A 38 8.62 4.10 11.25
N MET A 39 9.74 4.21 11.99
CA MET A 39 10.26 3.18 12.90
C MET A 39 9.78 3.32 14.35
N LEU A 40 8.87 4.26 14.63
CA LEU A 40 8.28 4.43 15.97
C LEU A 40 6.94 3.72 16.06
N VAL A 41 6.53 3.38 17.28
CA VAL A 41 5.19 2.85 17.57
C VAL A 41 4.37 3.96 18.22
N TYR A 42 3.16 4.15 17.71
CA TYR A 42 2.21 5.15 18.20
C TYR A 42 0.98 4.49 18.80
N GLU A 43 0.25 5.22 19.64
CA GLU A 43 -1.04 4.77 20.14
C GLU A 43 -2.05 4.58 19.01
N GLU A 44 -2.86 3.52 19.08
CA GLU A 44 -3.91 3.25 18.09
C GLU A 44 -4.96 4.38 18.00
N ALA A 45 -5.21 5.04 19.14
CA ALA A 45 -6.09 6.20 19.20
C ALA A 45 -5.57 7.36 18.34
N LEU A 46 -4.25 7.53 18.22
CA LEU A 46 -3.67 8.56 17.36
C LEU A 46 -3.98 8.29 15.89
N THR A 47 -3.79 7.05 15.42
CA THR A 47 -4.14 6.64 14.05
C THR A 47 -5.62 6.87 13.75
N ARG A 48 -6.52 6.53 14.70
CA ARG A 48 -7.96 6.80 14.55
C ARG A 48 -8.26 8.29 14.40
N ARG A 49 -7.71 9.14 15.27
CA ARG A 49 -7.88 10.61 15.19
C ARG A 49 -7.35 11.20 13.89
N VAL A 50 -6.18 10.76 13.43
CA VAL A 50 -5.62 11.21 12.15
C VAL A 50 -6.56 10.82 11.01
N LEU A 51 -7.08 9.61 10.98
CA LEU A 51 -8.03 9.19 9.94
C LEU A 51 -9.33 10.01 9.97
N GLU A 52 -9.88 10.29 11.15
CA GLU A 52 -11.07 11.13 11.31
C GLU A 52 -10.82 12.57 10.82
N ALA A 53 -9.65 13.12 11.12
CA ALA A 53 -9.21 14.42 10.61
C ALA A 53 -9.07 14.41 9.09
N VAL A 54 -8.48 13.37 8.49
CA VAL A 54 -8.42 13.20 7.02
C VAL A 54 -9.82 13.20 6.41
N CYS A 55 -10.75 12.42 6.96
CA CYS A 55 -12.13 12.36 6.44
C CYS A 55 -12.80 13.73 6.50
N THR A 56 -12.59 14.47 7.60
CA THR A 56 -13.17 15.79 7.82
C THR A 56 -12.59 16.85 6.88
N VAL A 57 -11.25 16.88 6.74
CA VAL A 57 -10.55 17.88 5.90
C VAL A 57 -10.80 17.64 4.42
N LEU A 58 -10.86 16.37 3.99
CA LEU A 58 -11.12 16.00 2.61
C LEU A 58 -12.60 16.00 2.24
N ASP A 59 -13.50 16.13 3.22
CA ASP A 59 -14.96 16.00 3.06
C ASP A 59 -15.36 14.70 2.36
N LYS A 60 -14.75 13.59 2.80
CA LYS A 60 -14.96 12.26 2.23
C LYS A 60 -15.42 11.25 3.29
N PRO A 61 -16.34 10.33 2.94
CA PRO A 61 -16.65 9.20 3.80
C PRO A 61 -15.41 8.36 4.09
N ARG A 62 -15.32 7.84 5.32
CA ARG A 62 -14.18 6.99 5.75
C ARG A 62 -13.92 5.82 4.81
N ALA A 63 -14.96 5.18 4.28
CA ALA A 63 -14.80 4.05 3.36
C ALA A 63 -14.08 4.47 2.06
N GLU A 64 -14.44 5.63 1.50
CA GLU A 64 -13.80 6.17 0.30
C GLU A 64 -12.33 6.52 0.56
N VAL A 65 -12.04 7.19 1.69
CA VAL A 65 -10.65 7.51 2.07
C VAL A 65 -9.79 6.25 2.22
N LEU A 66 -10.33 5.20 2.82
CA LEU A 66 -9.61 3.93 3.02
C LEU A 66 -9.38 3.19 1.71
N GLU A 67 -10.36 3.21 0.80
CA GLU A 67 -10.22 2.68 -0.55
C GLU A 67 -9.18 3.46 -1.37
N ASP A 68 -9.17 4.79 -1.28
CA ASP A 68 -8.17 5.65 -1.90
C ASP A 68 -6.76 5.35 -1.37
N ILE A 69 -6.61 5.14 -0.05
CA ILE A 69 -5.33 4.72 0.56
C ILE A 69 -4.87 3.36 0.01
N GLY A 70 -5.79 2.40 -0.10
CA GLY A 70 -5.50 1.10 -0.70
C GLY A 70 -5.00 1.21 -2.14
N THR A 71 -5.65 2.08 -2.92
CA THR A 71 -5.25 2.37 -4.30
C THR A 71 -3.89 3.05 -4.37
N TYR A 72 -3.63 4.01 -3.47
CA TYR A 72 -2.35 4.74 -3.38
C TYR A 72 -1.16 3.79 -3.13
N LEU A 73 -1.33 2.77 -2.28
CA LEU A 73 -0.28 1.79 -1.95
C LEU A 73 0.24 1.00 -3.16
N VAL A 74 -0.54 0.93 -4.25
CA VAL A 74 -0.21 0.15 -5.46
C VAL A 74 0.11 1.07 -6.63
N SER A 75 -0.63 2.17 -6.79
CA SER A 75 -0.57 3.02 -7.97
C SER A 75 0.52 4.11 -7.88
N HIS A 76 0.83 4.61 -6.68
CA HIS A 76 1.69 5.78 -6.52
C HIS A 76 3.19 5.42 -6.55
N PRO A 77 4.04 6.20 -7.26
CA PRO A 77 5.49 5.95 -7.31
C PRO A 77 6.18 5.90 -5.92
N ASN A 78 5.76 6.76 -4.99
CA ASN A 78 6.31 6.77 -3.63
C ASN A 78 5.94 5.52 -2.80
N ALA A 79 4.98 4.71 -3.26
CA ALA A 79 4.59 3.44 -2.65
C ALA A 79 5.14 2.21 -3.41
N GLU A 80 6.06 2.40 -4.36
CA GLU A 80 6.54 1.32 -5.25
C GLU A 80 7.09 0.11 -4.48
N ALA A 81 7.76 0.32 -3.33
CA ALA A 81 8.26 -0.77 -2.51
C ALA A 81 7.12 -1.70 -2.01
N VAL A 82 5.97 -1.14 -1.64
CA VAL A 82 4.79 -1.91 -1.22
C VAL A 82 4.21 -2.67 -2.41
N ARG A 83 4.04 -1.98 -3.55
CA ARG A 83 3.62 -2.61 -4.80
C ARG A 83 4.51 -3.79 -5.17
N ARG A 84 5.84 -3.65 -5.07
CA ARG A 84 6.79 -4.73 -5.39
C ARG A 84 6.67 -5.92 -4.44
N LEU A 85 6.51 -5.67 -3.14
CA LEU A 85 6.26 -6.71 -2.15
C LEU A 85 4.98 -7.49 -2.46
N LEU A 86 3.91 -6.79 -2.86
CA LEU A 86 2.63 -7.41 -3.23
C LEU A 86 2.77 -8.25 -4.51
N ARG A 87 3.43 -7.72 -5.53
CA ARG A 87 3.68 -8.42 -6.81
C ARG A 87 4.59 -9.64 -6.69
N PHE A 88 5.37 -9.75 -5.62
CA PHE A 88 6.12 -10.98 -5.31
C PHE A 88 5.20 -12.16 -4.96
N GLY A 89 3.91 -11.91 -4.70
CA GLY A 89 2.97 -12.94 -4.27
C GLY A 89 2.45 -13.89 -5.35
N GLY A 90 2.59 -13.57 -6.63
CA GLY A 90 2.15 -14.45 -7.72
C GLY A 90 2.42 -13.85 -9.09
N GLU A 91 2.54 -14.71 -10.11
CA GLU A 91 2.79 -14.29 -11.49
C GLU A 91 1.53 -13.71 -12.14
N ASP A 92 0.35 -14.20 -11.75
CA ASP A 92 -0.95 -13.65 -12.13
C ASP A 92 -1.80 -13.22 -10.92
N PHE A 93 -2.97 -12.64 -11.20
CA PHE A 93 -3.85 -12.12 -10.16
C PHE A 93 -4.42 -13.22 -9.27
N VAL A 94 -4.71 -14.41 -9.80
CA VAL A 94 -5.30 -15.52 -9.04
C VAL A 94 -4.25 -16.12 -8.10
N GLU A 95 -3.03 -16.34 -8.60
CA GLU A 95 -1.90 -16.76 -7.75
C GLU A 95 -1.63 -15.74 -6.64
N PHE A 96 -1.66 -14.44 -6.99
CA PHE A 96 -1.54 -13.39 -5.98
C PHE A 96 -2.63 -13.49 -4.91
N LEU A 97 -3.90 -13.68 -5.30
CA LEU A 97 -5.00 -13.85 -4.35
C LEU A 97 -4.71 -15.01 -3.38
N HIS A 98 -4.33 -16.18 -3.90
CA HIS A 98 -3.98 -17.34 -3.06
C HIS A 98 -2.80 -17.09 -2.11
N SER A 99 -1.93 -16.13 -2.45
CA SER A 99 -0.80 -15.74 -1.59
C SER A 99 -1.14 -14.74 -0.48
N LEU A 100 -2.37 -14.21 -0.44
CA LEU A 100 -2.76 -13.15 0.50
C LEU A 100 -2.68 -13.62 1.96
N ASP A 101 -2.96 -14.90 2.23
CA ASP A 101 -2.92 -15.48 3.57
C ASP A 101 -1.51 -15.39 4.17
N ASP A 102 -0.47 -15.46 3.33
CA ASP A 102 0.94 -15.36 3.72
C ASP A 102 1.43 -13.90 3.79
N LEU A 103 0.66 -12.92 3.30
CA LEU A 103 1.08 -11.51 3.25
C LEU A 103 1.49 -10.95 4.62
N PRO A 104 0.76 -11.20 5.73
CA PRO A 104 1.16 -10.73 7.05
C PRO A 104 2.52 -11.28 7.49
N ASP A 105 2.81 -12.55 7.18
CA ASP A 105 4.10 -13.17 7.50
C ASP A 105 5.23 -12.63 6.62
N ARG A 106 4.99 -12.45 5.31
CA ARG A 106 5.96 -11.80 4.43
C ARG A 106 6.29 -10.37 4.87
N ALA A 107 5.30 -9.61 5.29
CA ALA A 107 5.50 -8.26 5.79
C ALA A 107 6.36 -8.26 7.07
N ARG A 108 6.14 -9.20 7.98
CA ARG A 108 6.96 -9.37 9.20
C ARG A 108 8.41 -9.73 8.91
N LEU A 109 8.69 -10.44 7.82
CA LEU A 109 10.08 -10.72 7.41
C LEU A 109 10.82 -9.44 6.97
N ALA A 110 10.10 -8.47 6.40
CA ALA A 110 10.68 -7.18 6.00
C ALA A 110 10.73 -6.18 7.16
N VAL A 111 9.69 -6.14 8.00
CA VAL A 111 9.55 -5.24 9.15
C VAL A 111 8.92 -6.02 10.31
N SER A 112 9.74 -6.47 11.26
CA SER A 112 9.31 -7.38 12.34
C SER A 112 8.15 -6.87 13.16
N ASP A 113 8.09 -5.54 13.36
CA ASP A 113 7.14 -4.89 14.25
C ASP A 113 5.87 -4.42 13.51
N LEU A 114 5.78 -4.68 12.20
CA LEU A 114 4.61 -4.35 11.39
C LEU A 114 3.51 -5.42 11.57
N GLU A 115 2.51 -5.08 12.37
CA GLU A 115 1.30 -5.89 12.54
C GLU A 115 0.27 -5.60 11.43
N LEU A 116 0.24 -6.45 10.40
CA LEU A 116 -0.86 -6.49 9.42
C LEU A 116 -2.02 -7.37 9.94
N PRO A 117 -3.26 -7.11 9.50
CA PRO A 117 -4.40 -7.97 9.85
C PRO A 117 -4.23 -9.37 9.27
N GLN A 118 -4.86 -10.35 9.92
CA GLN A 118 -4.91 -11.70 9.39
C GLN A 118 -5.85 -11.74 8.19
N LEU A 119 -5.38 -12.39 7.13
CA LEU A 119 -6.08 -12.53 5.86
C LEU A 119 -6.37 -14.02 5.64
N GLU A 120 -7.59 -14.34 5.23
CA GLU A 120 -7.99 -15.70 4.86
C GLU A 120 -8.80 -15.66 3.56
N LEU A 121 -8.23 -16.16 2.48
CA LEU A 121 -8.89 -16.33 1.20
C LEU A 121 -9.64 -17.65 1.18
N ARG A 122 -10.89 -17.60 0.72
CA ARG A 122 -11.68 -18.79 0.38
C ARG A 122 -12.08 -18.75 -1.08
N GLU A 123 -11.79 -19.81 -1.79
CA GLU A 123 -12.27 -20.05 -3.15
C GLU A 123 -13.64 -20.74 -3.11
N HIS A 124 -14.61 -20.16 -3.80
CA HIS A 124 -15.96 -20.72 -3.96
C HIS A 124 -16.16 -21.31 -5.35
N ALA A 125 -15.42 -20.82 -6.34
CA ALA A 125 -15.29 -21.32 -7.70
C ALA A 125 -14.02 -20.71 -8.33
N ALA A 126 -13.64 -21.19 -9.52
CA ALA A 126 -12.45 -20.71 -10.24
C ALA A 126 -12.42 -19.18 -10.47
N ASP A 127 -13.58 -18.54 -10.50
CA ASP A 127 -13.77 -17.10 -10.75
C ASP A 127 -14.31 -16.33 -9.52
N ARG A 128 -14.52 -17.00 -8.38
CA ARG A 128 -15.19 -16.41 -7.21
C ARG A 128 -14.50 -16.74 -5.91
N PHE A 129 -14.12 -15.71 -5.19
CA PHE A 129 -13.40 -15.78 -3.93
C PHE A 129 -14.05 -14.87 -2.89
N SER A 130 -13.77 -15.15 -1.62
CA SER A 130 -14.01 -14.21 -0.53
C SER A 130 -12.75 -14.07 0.30
N LEU A 131 -12.34 -12.83 0.57
CA LEU A 131 -11.26 -12.51 1.48
C LEU A 131 -11.86 -12.11 2.83
N THR A 132 -11.53 -12.86 3.87
CA THR A 132 -11.83 -12.47 5.26
C THR A 132 -10.65 -11.67 5.80
N VAL A 133 -10.94 -10.50 6.35
CA VAL A 133 -9.98 -9.58 6.95
C VAL A 133 -10.26 -9.49 8.45
N ASN A 134 -9.32 -9.95 9.27
CA ASN A 134 -9.40 -9.85 10.73
C ASN A 134 -8.41 -8.78 11.22
N ALA A 135 -8.94 -7.61 11.54
CA ALA A 135 -8.16 -6.43 11.89
C ALA A 135 -8.54 -5.90 13.28
N ARG A 136 -7.56 -5.27 13.95
CA ARG A 136 -7.81 -4.54 15.20
C ARG A 136 -8.55 -3.21 14.98
N ILE A 137 -8.44 -2.65 13.77
CA ILE A 137 -9.11 -1.41 13.37
C ILE A 137 -10.08 -1.71 12.23
N ASP A 138 -11.30 -1.21 12.37
CA ASP A 138 -12.33 -1.30 11.35
C ASP A 138 -11.97 -0.47 10.09
N GLY A 139 -12.29 -1.06 8.95
CA GLY A 139 -12.18 -0.46 7.62
C GLY A 139 -10.99 -1.00 6.80
N PHE A 140 -10.24 -1.97 7.31
CA PHE A 140 -9.15 -2.57 6.54
C PHE A 140 -9.69 -3.34 5.31
N GLY A 141 -10.94 -3.81 5.36
CA GLY A 141 -11.61 -4.36 4.17
C GLY A 141 -11.71 -3.36 3.02
N GLN A 142 -11.93 -2.08 3.32
CA GLN A 142 -11.96 -1.01 2.31
C GLN A 142 -10.56 -0.72 1.73
N VAL A 143 -9.52 -0.77 2.58
CA VAL A 143 -8.13 -0.70 2.12
C VAL A 143 -7.82 -1.85 1.15
N MET A 144 -8.26 -3.07 1.49
CA MET A 144 -8.09 -4.23 0.62
C MET A 144 -8.85 -4.05 -0.70
N ILE A 145 -10.06 -3.48 -0.72
CA ILE A 145 -10.77 -3.22 -1.97
C ILE A 145 -9.96 -2.32 -2.91
N GLY A 146 -9.47 -1.18 -2.41
CA GLY A 146 -8.66 -0.27 -3.23
C GLY A 146 -7.36 -0.92 -3.72
N MET A 147 -6.68 -1.64 -2.84
CA MET A 147 -5.44 -2.35 -3.16
C MET A 147 -5.66 -3.44 -4.20
N LEU A 148 -6.66 -4.31 -3.99
CA LEU A 148 -6.97 -5.42 -4.89
C LEU A 148 -7.44 -4.91 -6.25
N ARG A 149 -8.22 -3.82 -6.30
CA ARG A 149 -8.65 -3.23 -7.57
C ARG A 149 -7.47 -2.72 -8.36
N SER A 150 -6.62 -1.93 -7.71
CA SER A 150 -5.43 -1.40 -8.37
C SER A 150 -4.46 -2.51 -8.78
N LEU A 151 -4.36 -3.61 -8.01
CA LEU A 151 -3.55 -4.76 -8.37
C LEU A 151 -4.13 -5.56 -9.53
N ALA A 152 -5.45 -5.74 -9.59
CA ALA A 152 -6.11 -6.41 -10.71
C ALA A 152 -5.74 -5.71 -12.03
N ASP A 153 -5.88 -4.39 -12.10
CA ASP A 153 -5.46 -3.58 -13.25
C ASP A 153 -3.98 -3.75 -13.58
N ASP A 154 -3.16 -3.80 -12.53
CA ASP A 154 -1.73 -4.02 -12.59
C ASP A 154 -1.40 -5.38 -13.26
N TYR A 155 -2.13 -6.45 -12.92
CA TYR A 155 -2.02 -7.78 -13.54
C TYR A 155 -2.76 -7.88 -14.89
N GLY A 156 -3.53 -6.85 -15.27
CA GLY A 156 -4.38 -6.90 -16.45
C GLY A 156 -5.64 -7.75 -16.28
N ALA A 157 -6.08 -7.99 -15.05
CA ALA A 157 -7.30 -8.72 -14.71
C ALA A 157 -8.47 -7.76 -14.45
N LEU A 158 -9.69 -8.16 -14.84
CA LEU A 158 -10.91 -7.44 -14.48
C LEU A 158 -11.61 -8.16 -13.33
N ALA A 159 -11.65 -7.52 -12.16
CA ALA A 159 -12.28 -8.06 -10.96
C ALA A 159 -13.35 -7.10 -10.40
N LEU A 160 -14.52 -7.66 -10.07
CA LEU A 160 -15.54 -6.98 -9.26
C LEU A 160 -15.25 -7.26 -7.78
N LEU A 161 -15.26 -6.21 -6.97
CA LEU A 161 -14.96 -6.27 -5.54
C LEU A 161 -16.13 -5.65 -4.76
N GLU A 162 -16.66 -6.38 -3.80
CA GLU A 162 -17.80 -5.94 -2.99
C GLU A 162 -17.52 -6.12 -1.50
N HIS A 163 -17.72 -5.06 -0.71
CA HIS A 163 -17.64 -5.13 0.75
C HIS A 163 -18.96 -5.70 1.30
N ARG A 164 -18.91 -6.83 2.01
CA ARG A 164 -20.10 -7.42 2.64
C ARG A 164 -20.40 -6.87 4.05
N GLY A 165 -19.72 -5.81 4.46
CA GLY A 165 -19.77 -5.28 5.82
C GLY A 165 -18.79 -6.00 6.76
N GLY A 166 -18.83 -5.61 8.03
CA GLY A 166 -18.02 -6.24 9.07
C GLY A 166 -18.80 -6.51 10.35
N GLN A 167 -18.41 -7.56 11.08
CA GLN A 167 -18.87 -7.84 12.44
C GLN A 167 -17.68 -8.13 13.35
N ARG A 168 -17.56 -7.38 14.46
CA ARG A 168 -16.55 -7.60 15.52
C ARG A 168 -15.09 -7.67 15.02
N GLY A 169 -14.69 -6.79 14.11
CA GLY A 169 -13.32 -6.76 13.55
C GLY A 169 -13.06 -7.74 12.40
N PHE A 170 -14.08 -8.49 11.98
CA PHE A 170 -14.05 -9.31 10.77
C PHE A 170 -14.80 -8.60 9.66
N GLU A 171 -14.10 -8.27 8.58
CA GLU A 171 -14.68 -7.76 7.34
C GLU A 171 -14.54 -8.81 6.24
N VAL A 172 -15.49 -8.84 5.31
CA VAL A 172 -15.43 -9.76 4.16
C VAL A 172 -15.51 -8.96 2.87
N VAL A 173 -14.58 -9.25 1.96
CA VAL A 173 -14.56 -8.73 0.60
C VAL A 173 -14.83 -9.88 -0.35
N ASP A 174 -15.93 -9.79 -1.11
CA ASP A 174 -16.16 -10.70 -2.22
C ASP A 174 -15.36 -10.26 -3.44
N ILE A 175 -14.84 -11.23 -4.17
CA ILE A 175 -14.02 -11.03 -5.35
C ILE A 175 -14.59 -11.90 -6.45
N THR A 176 -15.05 -11.28 -7.54
CA THR A 176 -15.49 -11.99 -8.75
C THR A 176 -14.59 -11.62 -9.91
N LEU A 177 -13.85 -12.59 -10.44
CA LEU A 177 -12.98 -12.43 -11.59
C LEU A 177 -13.82 -12.54 -12.87
N ILE A 178 -13.96 -11.43 -13.59
CA ILE A 178 -14.73 -11.40 -14.84
C ILE A 178 -13.87 -11.91 -16.00
N GLU A 179 -12.60 -11.51 -16.04
CA GLU A 179 -11.66 -11.93 -17.09
C GLU A 179 -10.21 -11.89 -16.59
N ALA A 180 -9.48 -12.98 -16.80
CA ALA A 180 -8.04 -13.05 -16.60
C ALA A 180 -7.35 -12.63 -17.91
N GLY A 181 -6.69 -11.46 -17.93
CA GLY A 181 -6.02 -10.94 -19.13
C GLY A 181 -6.84 -9.94 -19.96
N PHE A 182 -7.77 -9.22 -19.32
CA PHE A 182 -8.55 -8.13 -19.89
C PHE A 182 -7.68 -7.00 -20.50
N ALA A 183 -6.51 -6.72 -19.93
CA ALA A 183 -5.59 -5.69 -20.42
C ALA A 183 -4.11 -6.12 -20.32
N GLN A 184 -3.22 -5.42 -21.03
CA GLN A 184 -1.79 -5.61 -20.83
C GLN A 184 -1.41 -5.05 -19.44
N GLY A 185 -1.00 -5.93 -18.52
CA GLY A 185 -0.59 -5.55 -17.19
C GLY A 185 0.60 -4.58 -17.17
N ARG A 186 0.74 -3.81 -16.09
CA ARG A 186 1.88 -2.91 -15.89
C ARG A 186 3.18 -3.70 -15.76
N SER A 187 4.25 -3.22 -16.39
CA SER A 187 5.56 -3.85 -16.31
C SER A 187 6.02 -4.00 -14.86
N PHE A 188 6.74 -5.11 -14.62
CA PHE A 188 7.27 -5.47 -13.32
C PHE A 188 8.72 -5.91 -13.47
N ASP A 189 9.60 -5.27 -12.72
CA ASP A 189 11.01 -5.63 -12.60
C ASP A 189 11.39 -5.69 -11.12
N LEU A 190 11.84 -6.86 -10.67
CA LEU A 190 12.28 -7.10 -9.30
C LEU A 190 13.66 -6.47 -8.99
N GLY A 191 14.46 -6.16 -10.02
CA GLY A 191 15.91 -5.91 -9.89
C GLY A 191 16.39 -4.46 -10.09
N ALA A 192 15.50 -3.48 -10.31
CA ALA A 192 15.88 -2.14 -10.78
C ALA A 192 16.82 -1.30 -9.86
N THR A 193 17.21 -1.82 -8.68
CA THR A 193 18.28 -1.22 -7.85
C THR A 193 19.70 -1.61 -8.27
N ALA A 194 19.90 -2.59 -9.17
CA ALA A 194 21.24 -3.00 -9.59
C ALA A 194 21.88 -2.04 -10.62
N ASP A 195 21.09 -1.39 -11.49
CA ASP A 195 21.64 -0.60 -12.60
C ASP A 195 22.08 0.82 -12.20
N ARG A 196 21.46 1.44 -11.19
CA ARG A 196 21.85 2.81 -10.78
C ARG A 196 23.21 2.90 -10.08
N ALA A 197 23.71 1.79 -9.54
CA ALA A 197 25.06 1.72 -8.95
C ALA A 197 26.17 1.58 -10.01
N ALA A 198 25.86 0.98 -11.17
CA ALA A 198 26.81 0.79 -12.27
C ALA A 198 27.04 2.08 -13.09
N GLU A 199 26.01 2.91 -13.28
CA GLU A 199 26.14 4.21 -13.95
C GLU A 199 26.91 5.24 -13.10
N ALA A 200 26.71 5.26 -11.78
CA ALA A 200 27.43 6.17 -10.88
C ALA A 200 28.94 5.86 -10.79
N THR A 201 29.33 4.60 -10.96
CA THR A 201 30.75 4.19 -10.94
C THR A 201 31.46 4.54 -12.26
N SER A 202 30.74 4.62 -13.37
CA SER A 202 31.29 4.96 -14.69
C SER A 202 31.53 6.46 -14.88
N ALA A 203 30.80 7.32 -14.17
CA ALA A 203 30.93 8.78 -14.26
C ALA A 203 32.06 9.36 -13.38
N SER A 204 32.54 8.64 -12.37
CA SER A 204 33.56 9.14 -11.43
C SER A 204 35.01 8.90 -11.87
N GLY A 205 35.24 8.22 -13.01
CA GLY A 205 36.59 7.83 -13.48
C GLY A 205 37.29 8.82 -14.41
N ALA A 206 36.66 9.93 -14.80
CA ALA A 206 37.17 10.81 -15.85
C ALA A 206 37.46 12.25 -15.37
N LEU A 207 38.20 12.44 -14.27
CA LEU A 207 38.65 13.79 -13.90
C LEU A 207 39.89 13.86 -12.98
N VAL A 208 41.06 13.38 -13.44
CA VAL A 208 42.40 13.69 -12.86
C VAL A 208 43.45 13.48 -13.98
N ALA A 209 44.37 14.33 -14.42
CA ALA A 209 44.78 15.73 -14.19
C ALA A 209 45.76 16.11 -15.35
N PRO A 210 46.02 17.39 -15.68
CA PRO A 210 47.19 17.77 -16.47
C PRO A 210 48.34 18.21 -15.55
N GLY A 211 49.49 17.53 -15.64
CA GLY A 211 50.68 17.81 -14.82
C GLY A 211 51.98 17.73 -15.62
N HIS A 212 52.42 18.88 -16.13
CA HIS A 212 53.80 19.39 -16.25
C HIS A 212 54.94 18.47 -16.72
N GLY A 213 55.61 18.87 -17.81
CA GLY A 213 56.93 18.37 -18.19
C GLY A 213 57.67 19.29 -19.17
N ASN A 214 58.49 20.18 -18.59
CA ASN A 214 59.68 20.91 -19.09
C ASN A 214 59.63 21.62 -20.45
#